data_AF-A0AAW3V0I9-F1
#
_entry.id   AF-A0AAW3V0I9-F1
#
_cell.length_a   1.000
_cell.length_b   1.000
_cell.length_c   1.000
_cell.angle_alpha   90.00
_cell.angle_beta   90.00
_cell.angle_gamma   90.00
#
_symmetry.space_group_name_H-M   'P 1'
#
loop_
_entity.id
_entity.type
_entity.pdbx_description
1 polymer ?
#
loop_
_entity_poly.entity_id
_entity_poly.type
_entity_poly.pdbx_seq_one_letter_code
_entity_poly.pdbx_strand_id
1 'polypeptide(L)'
;MDANAHVDIDAMTAQDSDSPDKAAARAELRALLKRKLDELPEVFRVVFVLRSVEELSVEETAQCLDIPEATVRSRHFRARSLLRESLAHEIDLAERDVFEFGGAHCDRVVANVLSRVAGKDDQDSSAPAI
;
A
#
# COMPACT_ATOMS: atom_id res chain seq x y z
N MET A 1 15.14 25.88 17.23
CA MET A 1 14.35 24.71 17.64
C MET A 1 12.91 25.07 17.32
N ASP A 2 12.31 24.67 16.20
CA ASP A 2 12.63 23.59 15.27
C ASP A 2 12.24 24.00 13.85
N ALA A 3 13.19 23.89 12.93
CA ALA A 3 12.98 24.05 11.50
C ALA A 3 12.58 22.68 10.94
N ASN A 4 11.28 22.45 10.79
CA ASN A 4 10.80 21.22 10.15
C ASN A 4 10.68 21.47 8.65
N ALA A 5 11.55 20.81 7.89
CA ALA A 5 11.61 20.87 6.45
C ALA A 5 10.28 20.40 5.84
N HIS A 6 9.58 21.31 5.19
CA HIS A 6 8.51 20.99 4.27
C HIS A 6 9.12 20.26 3.07
N VAL A 7 8.94 18.94 3.01
CA VAL A 7 9.26 18.18 1.81
C VAL A 7 8.05 18.33 0.87
N ASP A 8 8.16 19.20 -0.13
CA ASP A 8 7.23 19.30 -1.25
C ASP A 8 7.27 18.00 -2.08
N ILE A 9 6.39 17.05 -1.77
CA ILE A 9 6.23 15.79 -2.51
C ILE A 9 5.52 16.02 -3.88
N ASP A 10 4.88 17.17 -4.07
CA ASP A 10 4.01 17.47 -5.21
C ASP A 10 4.73 17.73 -6.55
N ALA A 11 6.02 18.08 -6.55
CA ALA A 11 6.69 18.50 -7.78
C ALA A 11 7.08 17.33 -8.72
N MET A 12 7.09 16.08 -8.23
CA MET A 12 7.54 14.91 -9.02
C MET A 12 6.38 14.04 -9.54
N THR A 13 5.12 14.36 -9.22
CA THR A 13 3.93 13.54 -9.58
C THR A 13 3.10 14.14 -10.73
N ALA A 14 3.31 15.41 -11.10
CA ALA A 14 2.46 16.12 -12.05
C ALA A 14 2.55 15.58 -13.49
N GLN A 15 3.74 15.17 -13.96
CA GLN A 15 3.95 14.64 -15.32
C GLN A 15 3.59 13.15 -15.46
N ASP A 16 3.37 12.48 -14.35
CA ASP A 16 3.20 11.02 -14.28
C ASP A 16 1.76 10.63 -13.95
N SER A 17 0.87 11.63 -13.90
CA SER A 17 -0.55 11.50 -13.54
C SER A 17 -1.47 11.18 -14.73
N ASP A 18 -0.93 11.12 -15.96
CA ASP A 18 -1.71 11.12 -17.20
C ASP A 18 -1.58 9.84 -18.05
N SER A 19 -0.87 8.81 -17.57
CA SER A 19 -0.81 7.54 -18.31
C SER A 19 -2.11 6.72 -18.12
N PRO A 20 -2.63 6.08 -19.18
CA PRO A 20 -3.84 5.26 -19.10
C PRO A 20 -3.71 4.12 -18.08
N ASP A 21 -2.52 3.51 -17.98
CA ASP A 21 -2.24 2.43 -17.04
C ASP A 21 -2.36 2.89 -15.58
N LYS A 22 -1.90 4.11 -15.27
CA LYS A 22 -2.03 4.67 -13.91
C LYS A 22 -3.44 5.12 -13.59
N ALA A 23 -4.19 5.58 -14.59
CA ALA A 23 -5.61 5.86 -14.42
C ALA A 23 -6.39 4.56 -14.12
N ALA A 24 -6.10 3.48 -14.85
CA ALA A 24 -6.68 2.17 -14.61
C ALA A 24 -6.33 1.62 -13.22
N ALA A 25 -5.05 1.62 -12.84
CA ALA A 25 -4.62 1.17 -11.51
C ALA A 25 -5.27 1.97 -10.36
N ARG A 26 -5.40 3.30 -10.50
CA ARG A 26 -6.12 4.13 -9.52
C ARG A 26 -7.61 3.80 -9.46
N ALA A 27 -8.23 3.50 -10.60
CA ALA A 27 -9.64 3.10 -10.65
C ALA A 27 -9.87 1.76 -9.96
N GLU A 28 -8.98 0.78 -10.18
CA GLU A 28 -9.00 -0.53 -9.52
C GLU A 28 -8.82 -0.40 -8.00
N LEU A 29 -7.82 0.38 -7.56
CA LEU A 29 -7.61 0.63 -6.14
C LEU A 29 -8.83 1.30 -5.49
N ARG A 30 -9.44 2.28 -6.17
CA ARG A 30 -10.66 2.94 -5.68
C ARG A 30 -11.83 1.96 -5.58
N ALA A 31 -11.99 1.09 -6.58
CA ALA A 31 -13.03 0.05 -6.57
C ALA A 31 -12.83 -0.95 -5.43
N LEU A 32 -11.58 -1.37 -5.18
CA LEU A 32 -11.22 -2.23 -4.07
C LEU A 32 -11.57 -1.58 -2.72
N LEU A 33 -11.12 -0.34 -2.50
CA LEU A 33 -11.41 0.41 -1.27
C LEU A 33 -12.91 0.56 -1.04
N LYS A 34 -13.68 0.89 -2.09
CA LYS A 34 -15.14 1.00 -2.01
C LYS A 34 -15.77 -0.33 -1.60
N ARG A 35 -15.38 -1.44 -2.26
CA ARG A 35 -15.87 -2.78 -1.92
C ARG A 35 -15.57 -3.15 -0.46
N LYS A 36 -14.36 -2.88 0.02
CA LYS A 36 -13.99 -3.15 1.42
C LYS A 36 -14.70 -2.25 2.42
N LEU A 37 -14.97 -1.02 2.06
CA LEU A 37 -15.81 -0.13 2.85
C LEU A 37 -17.24 -0.68 2.93
N ASP A 38 -17.80 -1.18 1.83
CA ASP A 38 -19.15 -1.76 1.75
C ASP A 38 -19.30 -3.10 2.51
N GLU A 39 -18.21 -3.85 2.69
CA GLU A 39 -18.17 -5.06 3.51
C GLU A 39 -18.22 -4.77 5.03
N LEU A 40 -17.93 -3.54 5.46
CA LEU A 40 -18.01 -3.17 6.88
C LEU A 40 -19.47 -3.20 7.36
N PRO A 41 -19.72 -3.68 8.60
CA PRO A 41 -21.01 -3.50 9.25
C PRO A 41 -21.45 -2.05 9.22
N GLU A 42 -22.73 -1.82 8.89
CA GLU A 42 -23.29 -0.49 8.63
C GLU A 42 -22.99 0.53 9.73
N VAL A 43 -23.10 0.10 11.00
CA VAL A 43 -22.83 0.94 12.18
C VAL A 43 -21.39 1.47 12.24
N PHE A 44 -20.42 0.76 11.66
CA PHE A 44 -19.02 1.18 11.58
C PHE A 44 -18.75 1.99 10.32
N ARG A 45 -19.32 1.57 9.19
CA ARG A 45 -19.21 2.26 7.90
C ARG A 45 -19.72 3.70 7.98
N VAL A 46 -20.91 3.92 8.55
CA VAL A 46 -21.49 5.26 8.67
C VAL A 46 -20.59 6.18 9.50
N VAL A 47 -20.12 5.71 10.66
CA VAL A 47 -19.19 6.48 11.51
C VAL A 47 -17.87 6.75 10.79
N PHE A 48 -17.36 5.80 10.02
CA PHE A 48 -16.13 5.97 9.26
C PHE A 48 -16.26 7.04 8.18
N VAL A 49 -17.36 7.02 7.41
CA VAL A 49 -17.63 8.01 6.35
C VAL A 49 -17.73 9.40 6.93
N LEU A 50 -18.57 9.60 7.96
CA LEU A 50 -18.76 10.92 8.57
C LEU A 50 -17.46 11.49 9.14
N ARG A 51 -16.60 10.65 9.73
CA ARG A 51 -15.36 11.10 10.38
C ARG A 51 -14.14 11.19 9.46
N SER A 52 -14.06 10.34 8.45
CA SER A 52 -12.83 10.19 7.63
C SER A 52 -12.99 10.69 6.20
N VAL A 53 -14.23 10.80 5.71
CA VAL A 53 -14.54 11.27 4.35
C VAL A 53 -15.16 12.65 4.40
N GLU A 54 -16.16 12.83 5.27
CA GLU A 54 -16.85 14.13 5.46
C GLU A 54 -16.15 15.02 6.52
N GLU A 55 -15.10 14.51 7.17
CA GLU A 55 -14.28 15.21 8.17
C GLU A 55 -15.06 15.86 9.34
N LEU A 56 -16.28 15.42 9.62
CA LEU A 56 -17.08 15.91 10.74
C LEU A 56 -16.40 15.64 12.08
N SER A 57 -16.62 16.50 13.07
CA SER A 57 -16.15 16.33 14.46
C SER A 57 -16.81 15.13 15.18
N VAL A 58 -16.28 14.74 16.35
CA VAL A 58 -16.85 13.62 17.11
C VAL A 58 -18.22 14.01 17.64
N GLU A 59 -18.32 15.27 18.05
CA GLU A 59 -19.47 15.95 18.58
C GLU A 59 -20.57 16.06 17.51
N GLU A 60 -20.25 16.53 16.30
CA GLU A 60 -21.20 16.57 15.18
C GLU A 60 -21.68 15.18 14.78
N THR A 61 -20.77 14.20 14.70
CA THR A 61 -21.13 12.82 14.37
C THR A 61 -22.05 12.21 15.43
N ALA A 62 -21.78 12.48 16.71
CA ALA A 62 -22.61 12.02 17.82
C ALA A 62 -24.03 12.60 17.74
N GLN A 63 -24.15 13.89 17.41
CA GLN A 63 -25.43 14.56 17.22
C GLN A 63 -26.18 14.03 15.99
N CYS A 64 -25.49 13.85 14.85
CA CYS A 64 -26.11 13.33 13.62
C CYS A 64 -26.66 11.92 13.77
N LEU A 65 -26.01 11.07 14.58
CA LEU A 65 -26.36 9.66 14.74
C LEU A 65 -27.15 9.37 16.03
N ASP A 66 -27.38 10.39 16.86
CA ASP A 66 -28.00 10.27 18.19
C ASP A 66 -27.37 9.16 19.05
N ILE A 67 -26.03 9.19 19.15
CA ILE A 67 -25.24 8.24 19.96
C ILE A 67 -24.20 8.96 20.82
N PRO A 68 -23.74 8.37 21.93
CA PRO A 68 -22.68 8.97 22.74
C PRO A 68 -21.37 9.17 21.97
N GLU A 69 -20.65 10.25 22.25
CA GLU A 69 -19.31 10.49 21.66
C GLU A 69 -18.32 9.35 21.91
N ALA A 70 -18.38 8.72 23.10
CA ALA A 70 -17.57 7.55 23.41
C ALA A 70 -17.85 6.38 22.46
N THR A 71 -19.11 6.23 22.02
CA THR A 71 -19.53 5.25 21.01
C THR A 71 -19.00 5.64 19.64
N VAL A 72 -19.02 6.92 19.27
CA VAL A 72 -18.40 7.40 18.00
C VAL A 72 -16.91 7.07 17.97
N ARG A 73 -16.15 7.40 19.02
CA ARG A 73 -14.70 7.16 19.09
C ARG A 73 -14.38 5.67 18.98
N SER A 74 -15.10 4.84 19.73
CA SER A 74 -14.90 3.38 19.70
C SER A 74 -15.31 2.76 18.36
N ARG A 75 -16.44 3.18 17.77
CA ARG A 75 -16.88 2.71 16.44
C ARG A 75 -15.92 3.15 15.34
N HIS A 76 -15.44 4.38 15.37
CA HIS A 76 -14.46 4.89 14.38
C HIS A 76 -13.15 4.12 14.44
N PHE A 77 -12.62 3.90 15.64
CA PHE A 77 -11.42 3.08 15.84
C PHE A 77 -11.62 1.66 15.31
N ARG A 78 -12.74 1.01 15.67
CA ARG A 78 -13.07 -0.34 15.19
C ARG A 78 -13.23 -0.40 13.67
N ALA A 79 -13.88 0.59 13.07
CA ALA A 79 -14.02 0.68 11.61
C ALA A 79 -12.67 0.72 10.92
N ARG A 80 -11.73 1.54 11.42
CA ARG A 80 -10.36 1.63 10.90
C ARG A 80 -9.61 0.31 11.03
N SER A 81 -9.70 -0.37 12.17
CA SER A 81 -9.07 -1.67 12.39
C SER A 81 -9.58 -2.71 11.40
N LEU A 82 -10.91 -2.84 11.27
CA LEU A 82 -11.54 -3.80 10.36
C LEU A 82 -11.18 -3.53 8.90
N LEU A 83 -11.20 -2.26 8.48
CA LEU A 83 -10.83 -1.89 7.11
C LEU A 83 -9.36 -2.22 6.83
N ARG A 84 -8.46 -1.93 7.78
CA ARG A 84 -7.03 -2.23 7.66
C ARG A 84 -6.79 -3.74 7.59
N GLU A 85 -7.45 -4.52 8.43
CA GLU A 85 -7.34 -5.99 8.42
C GLU A 85 -7.85 -6.59 7.10
N SER A 86 -8.98 -6.09 6.59
CA SER A 86 -9.53 -6.54 5.31
C SER A 86 -8.60 -6.22 4.14
N LEU A 87 -8.01 -5.02 4.11
CA LEU A 87 -7.05 -4.63 3.08
C LEU A 87 -5.73 -5.39 3.19
N ALA A 88 -5.22 -5.62 4.41
CA ALA A 88 -4.03 -6.44 4.61
C ALA A 88 -4.25 -7.86 4.08
N HIS A 89 -5.43 -8.46 4.34
CA HIS A 89 -5.76 -9.78 3.82
C HIS A 89 -5.79 -9.83 2.28
N GLU A 90 -6.35 -8.83 1.61
CA GLU A 90 -6.32 -8.75 0.14
C GLU A 90 -4.90 -8.64 -0.39
N ILE A 91 -4.03 -7.88 0.27
CA ILE A 91 -2.62 -7.75 -0.10
C ILE A 91 -1.88 -9.07 0.11
N ASP A 92 -2.09 -9.75 1.25
CA ASP A 92 -1.48 -11.05 1.53
C ASP A 92 -1.87 -12.11 0.49
N LEU A 93 -3.10 -12.06 -0.02
CA LEU A 93 -3.55 -12.93 -1.12
C LEU A 93 -2.85 -12.55 -2.43
N ALA A 94 -2.76 -11.27 -2.75
CA ALA A 94 -2.05 -10.80 -3.94
C ALA A 94 -0.54 -11.12 -3.89
N GLU A 95 0.10 -11.07 -2.73
CA GLU A 95 1.51 -11.43 -2.56
C GLU A 95 1.78 -12.90 -2.93
N ARG A 96 0.85 -13.81 -2.61
CA ARG A 96 0.97 -15.22 -3.01
C ARG A 96 1.02 -15.36 -4.53
N ASP A 97 0.27 -14.54 -5.25
CA ASP A 97 0.21 -14.53 -6.71
C ASP A 97 1.43 -13.80 -7.32
N VAL A 98 1.99 -12.79 -6.63
CA VAL A 98 3.22 -12.09 -7.06
C VAL A 98 4.44 -13.01 -7.13
N PHE A 99 4.52 -14.00 -6.24
CA PHE A 99 5.61 -14.98 -6.23
C PHE A 99 5.32 -16.26 -7.04
N GLU A 100 4.16 -16.39 -7.68
CA GLU A 100 3.82 -17.55 -8.53
C GLU A 100 4.59 -17.56 -9.87
N PHE A 101 5.29 -16.48 -10.21
CA PHE A 101 6.25 -16.42 -11.34
C PHE A 101 7.67 -16.88 -10.94
N GLY A 102 7.80 -18.04 -10.29
CA GLY A 102 9.06 -18.63 -9.83
C GLY A 102 9.98 -19.21 -10.92
N GLY A 103 9.92 -18.71 -12.16
CA GLY A 103 10.80 -19.13 -13.27
C GLY A 103 11.64 -17.98 -13.83
N ALA A 104 10.98 -17.04 -14.51
CA ALA A 104 11.66 -15.99 -15.28
C ALA A 104 12.45 -14.96 -14.43
N HIS A 105 12.09 -14.76 -13.16
CA HIS A 105 12.84 -13.88 -12.26
C HIS A 105 14.09 -14.58 -11.70
N CYS A 106 13.97 -15.86 -11.32
CA CYS A 106 15.10 -16.69 -10.92
C CYS A 106 16.12 -16.81 -12.04
N ASP A 107 15.69 -17.03 -13.28
CA ASP A 107 16.58 -17.12 -14.45
C ASP A 107 17.44 -15.86 -14.62
N ARG A 108 16.85 -14.69 -14.40
CA ARG A 108 17.55 -13.39 -14.49
C ARG A 108 18.56 -13.19 -13.37
N VAL A 109 18.18 -13.54 -12.14
CA VAL A 109 19.07 -13.45 -10.98
C VAL A 109 20.23 -14.45 -11.12
N VAL A 110 19.93 -15.69 -11.54
CA VAL A 110 20.92 -16.75 -11.81
C VAL A 110 21.85 -16.34 -12.94
N ALA A 111 21.35 -15.82 -14.05
CA ALA A 111 22.17 -15.32 -15.16
C ALA A 111 23.14 -14.21 -14.71
N ASN A 112 22.67 -13.28 -13.88
CA ASN A 112 23.52 -12.22 -13.32
C ASN A 112 24.58 -12.75 -12.35
N VAL A 113 24.26 -13.75 -11.53
CA VAL A 113 25.23 -14.38 -10.61
C VAL A 113 26.28 -15.17 -11.38
N LEU A 114 25.86 -16.01 -12.33
CA LEU A 114 26.76 -16.79 -13.17
C LEU A 114 27.71 -15.89 -13.97
N SER A 115 27.22 -14.77 -14.50
CA SER A 115 28.05 -13.79 -15.21
C SER A 115 29.14 -13.16 -14.31
N ARG A 116 28.84 -12.97 -13.02
CA ARG A 116 29.81 -12.41 -12.05
C ARG A 116 30.84 -13.43 -11.59
N VAL A 117 30.46 -14.70 -11.48
CA VAL A 117 31.38 -15.78 -11.09
C VAL A 117 32.30 -16.14 -12.25
N ALA A 118 31.77 -16.28 -13.47
CA ALA A 118 32.57 -16.57 -14.66
C ALA A 118 33.58 -15.47 -15.01
N GLY A 119 33.34 -14.21 -14.60
CA GLY A 119 34.29 -13.11 -14.75
C GLY A 119 35.39 -13.05 -13.68
N LYS A 120 35.39 -13.95 -12.68
CA LYS A 120 36.34 -13.95 -11.56
C LYS A 120 37.39 -15.07 -11.66
N ASP A 121 37.22 -16.03 -12.58
CA ASP A 121 38.11 -17.19 -12.73
C ASP A 121 39.36 -16.92 -13.60
N ASP A 122 39.47 -15.77 -14.27
CA ASP A 122 40.58 -15.46 -15.19
C ASP A 122 41.78 -14.73 -14.54
N GLN A 123 41.71 -14.40 -13.24
CA GLN A 123 42.76 -13.62 -12.54
C GLN A 123 43.72 -14.47 -11.68
N ASP A 124 43.49 -15.78 -11.51
CA ASP A 124 44.34 -16.63 -10.65
C ASP A 124 45.25 -17.63 -11.40
N SER A 125 45.32 -17.60 -12.74
CA SER A 125 46.16 -18.52 -13.54
C SER A 125 47.46 -17.91 -14.10
N SER A 126 47.96 -16.79 -13.57
CA SER A 126 49.28 -16.26 -13.96
C SER A 126 50.24 -16.23 -12.77
N ALA A 127 50.65 -17.41 -12.30
CA ALA A 127 51.95 -17.57 -11.66
C ALA A 127 52.92 -18.17 -12.71
N PRO A 128 53.99 -17.47 -13.13
CA PRO A 128 54.98 -18.08 -14.01
C PRO A 128 55.76 -19.11 -13.21
N ALA A 129 55.96 -20.28 -13.82
CA ALA A 129 56.94 -21.25 -13.37
C ALA A 129 58.36 -20.73 -13.68
N ILE A 130 59.25 -20.93 -12.70
CA ILE A 130 60.71 -20.77 -12.67
C ILE A 130 61.21 -19.35 -12.34
#